data_AF-A0AAV7XQP7-F1
#
_entry.id   AF-A0AAV7XQP7-F1
#
_cell.length_a   1.000
_cell.length_b   1.000
_cell.length_c   1.000
_cell.angle_alpha   90.00
_cell.angle_beta   90.00
_cell.angle_gamma   90.00
#
_symmetry.space_group_name_H-M   'P 1'
#
loop_
_entity.id
_entity.type
_entity.pdbx_description
1 polymer ?
#
loop_
_entity_poly.entity_id
_entity_poly.type
_entity_poly.pdbx_seq_one_letter_code
_entity_poly.pdbx_strand_id
1 'polypeptide(L)'
;MRARICNPKNILLLGKYSASCSHLKYVISQDKFHHGLTNSDINGADKMNFLAALKITSDRVLKIVREQPDADGTEMLLQMTRDVLESFLSPEPTPEERIYLLWRSVFFLRLWRQWLLAEKIGLKDHFITYATYICIELNAHALIKLSRQLRDAGNPELFLPHLFASQACESFFRWARAMTTTQATVVNFDILDLLRRLRKIELQGHITHTLGDRGLSFPR
;
A
#
# COMPACT_ATOMS: atom_id res chain seq x y z
N MET A 1 -5.27 2.16 -6.18
CA MET A 1 -5.93 3.44 -5.80
C MET A 1 -5.04 4.66 -6.09
N ARG A 2 -3.81 4.76 -5.57
CA ARG A 2 -2.86 5.87 -5.84
C ARG A 2 -2.77 6.31 -7.31
N ALA A 3 -2.41 5.40 -8.22
CA ALA A 3 -2.20 5.76 -9.63
C ALA A 3 -3.45 6.38 -10.30
N ARG A 4 -4.66 6.10 -9.78
CA ARG A 4 -5.89 6.72 -10.26
C ARG A 4 -6.04 8.14 -9.76
N ILE A 5 -5.92 8.40 -8.46
CA ILE A 5 -6.05 9.75 -7.90
C ILE A 5 -4.89 10.66 -8.33
N CYS A 6 -3.68 10.13 -8.49
CA CYS A 6 -2.51 10.91 -8.90
C CYS A 6 -2.51 11.30 -10.38
N ASN A 7 -3.39 10.72 -11.21
CA ASN A 7 -3.51 11.13 -12.59
C ASN A 7 -4.29 12.46 -12.67
N PRO A 8 -3.70 13.56 -13.15
CA PRO A 8 -4.35 14.88 -13.17
C PRO A 8 -5.62 14.94 -14.01
N LYS A 9 -5.82 14.00 -14.94
CA LYS A 9 -7.02 13.93 -15.79
C LYS A 9 -8.21 13.28 -15.08
N ASN A 10 -7.97 12.60 -13.97
CA ASN A 10 -9.02 11.88 -13.24
C ASN A 10 -9.58 12.77 -12.13
N ILE A 11 -10.89 12.93 -12.13
CA ILE A 11 -11.66 13.45 -11.00
C ILE A 11 -12.65 12.35 -10.63
N LEU A 12 -12.49 11.75 -9.46
CA LEU A 12 -13.36 10.68 -9.01
C LEU A 12 -14.54 11.30 -8.28
N LEU A 13 -15.77 10.97 -8.67
CA LEU A 13 -16.99 11.51 -8.05
C LEU A 13 -17.46 10.58 -6.94
N LEU A 14 -17.75 11.13 -5.75
CA LEU A 14 -18.21 10.38 -4.58
C LEU A 14 -19.44 11.08 -3.98
N GLY A 15 -20.63 10.79 -4.50
CA GLY A 15 -21.83 11.52 -4.11
C GLY A 15 -21.73 12.99 -4.53
N LYS A 16 -21.92 13.90 -3.57
CA LYS A 16 -21.72 15.35 -3.76
C LYS A 16 -20.26 15.81 -3.69
N TYR A 17 -19.33 14.88 -3.41
CA TYR A 17 -17.91 15.18 -3.21
C TYR A 17 -17.08 14.72 -4.40
N SER A 18 -15.84 15.23 -4.49
CA SER A 18 -14.89 14.80 -5.51
C SER A 18 -13.52 14.50 -4.92
N ALA A 19 -12.81 13.53 -5.50
CA ALA A 19 -11.43 13.23 -5.19
C ALA A 19 -10.54 13.57 -6.38
N SER A 20 -9.50 14.36 -6.12
CA SER A 20 -8.59 14.87 -7.14
C SER A 20 -7.16 14.98 -6.64
N CYS A 21 -6.20 14.92 -7.58
CA CYS A 21 -4.79 15.18 -7.35
C CYS A 21 -4.53 16.63 -6.90
N SER A 22 -5.44 17.57 -7.19
CA SER A 22 -5.31 18.99 -6.78
C SER A 22 -5.13 19.13 -5.27
N HIS A 23 -5.91 18.38 -4.47
CA HIS A 23 -5.81 18.40 -3.01
C HIS A 23 -4.43 17.93 -2.52
N LEU A 24 -3.83 16.92 -3.18
CA LEU A 24 -2.47 16.45 -2.85
C LEU A 24 -1.38 17.44 -3.31
N LYS A 25 -1.59 18.14 -4.42
CA LYS A 25 -0.68 19.23 -4.86
C LYS A 25 -0.69 20.40 -3.88
N TYR A 26 -1.86 20.73 -3.32
CA TYR A 26 -1.95 21.72 -2.25
C TYR A 26 -1.16 21.27 -1.02
N VAL A 27 -1.28 20.01 -0.60
CA VAL A 27 -0.46 19.48 0.53
C VAL A 27 1.03 19.68 0.26
N ILE A 28 1.51 19.39 -0.96
CA ILE A 28 2.93 19.57 -1.33
C ILE A 28 3.37 21.04 -1.33
N SER A 29 2.44 21.98 -1.54
CA SER A 29 2.74 23.42 -1.46
C SER A 29 2.91 23.93 -0.02
N GLN A 30 2.49 23.15 0.98
CA GLN A 30 2.71 23.46 2.39
C GLN A 30 4.15 23.10 2.80
N ASP A 31 4.54 23.47 4.02
CA ASP A 31 5.87 23.14 4.52
C ASP A 31 6.06 21.61 4.65
N LYS A 32 7.09 21.11 3.98
CA LYS A 32 7.47 19.69 3.89
C LYS A 32 7.64 19.05 5.26
N PHE A 33 8.07 19.79 6.28
CA PHE A 33 8.24 19.26 7.63
C PHE A 33 6.93 18.71 8.22
N HIS A 34 5.77 19.24 7.80
CA HIS A 34 4.48 18.82 8.31
C HIS A 34 3.94 17.54 7.65
N HIS A 35 4.27 17.27 6.38
CA HIS A 35 3.63 16.20 5.60
C HIS A 35 4.58 15.18 4.97
N GLY A 36 5.84 15.54 4.72
CA GLY A 36 6.87 14.63 4.20
C GLY A 36 6.71 14.19 2.72
N LEU A 37 5.77 14.77 1.99
CA LEU A 37 5.55 14.49 0.56
C LEU A 37 6.49 15.29 -0.33
N THR A 38 6.75 14.73 -1.51
CA THR A 38 7.49 15.35 -2.61
C THR A 38 6.74 15.17 -3.93
N ASN A 39 7.13 15.92 -4.96
CA ASN A 39 6.51 15.83 -6.28
C ASN A 39 6.57 14.42 -6.90
N SER A 40 7.59 13.62 -6.57
CA SER A 40 7.69 12.24 -7.04
C SER A 40 6.65 11.31 -6.40
N ASP A 41 6.17 11.61 -5.18
CA ASP A 41 5.19 10.79 -4.48
C ASP A 41 3.80 10.87 -5.14
N ILE A 42 3.47 11.99 -5.78
CA ILE A 42 2.22 12.17 -6.55
C ILE A 42 2.37 11.91 -8.05
N ASN A 43 3.54 11.44 -8.50
CA ASN A 43 3.74 11.12 -9.90
C ASN A 43 2.98 9.83 -10.28
N GLY A 44 1.89 9.98 -11.04
CA GLY A 44 1.08 8.85 -11.51
C GLY A 44 1.75 7.96 -12.56
N ALA A 45 2.87 8.39 -13.16
CA ALA A 45 3.60 7.59 -14.15
C ALA A 45 4.39 6.44 -13.50
N ASP A 46 4.97 6.68 -12.32
CA ASP A 46 5.66 5.66 -11.56
C ASP A 46 4.65 4.81 -10.79
N LYS A 47 4.10 3.80 -11.45
CA LYS A 47 3.09 2.91 -10.87
C LYS A 47 3.65 1.97 -9.79
N MET A 48 4.95 1.72 -9.79
CA MET A 48 5.61 0.75 -8.90
C MET A 48 6.07 1.37 -7.57
N ASN A 49 6.01 2.70 -7.41
CA ASN A 49 6.34 3.35 -6.16
C ASN A 49 5.30 3.07 -5.05
N PHE A 50 5.51 1.96 -4.35
CA PHE A 50 4.70 1.55 -3.22
C PHE A 50 4.86 2.48 -2.01
N LEU A 51 6.08 2.97 -1.75
CA LEU A 51 6.36 3.91 -0.65
C LEU A 51 5.54 5.19 -0.76
N ALA A 52 5.36 5.71 -1.98
CA ALA A 52 4.49 6.86 -2.22
C ALA A 52 3.04 6.58 -1.79
N ALA A 53 2.53 5.37 -1.99
CA ALA A 53 1.17 5.01 -1.55
C ALA A 53 1.04 5.04 -0.03
N LEU A 54 2.06 4.59 0.71
CA LEU A 54 2.09 4.70 2.17
C LEU A 54 2.17 6.16 2.64
N LYS A 55 3.02 6.97 2.01
CA LYS A 55 3.20 8.37 2.42
C LYS A 55 1.95 9.22 2.20
N ILE A 56 1.32 9.14 1.03
CA ILE A 56 0.11 9.94 0.72
C ILE A 56 -1.08 9.58 1.60
N THR A 57 -1.06 8.41 2.23
CA THR A 57 -2.12 7.93 3.13
C THR A 57 -1.76 8.11 4.61
N SER A 58 -0.61 8.71 4.93
CA SER A 58 -0.18 8.94 6.31
C SER A 58 -1.10 9.90 7.07
N ASP A 59 -1.16 9.77 8.40
CA ASP A 59 -1.93 10.66 9.28
C ASP A 59 -1.65 12.13 9.03
N ARG A 60 -0.37 12.45 8.85
CA ARG A 60 0.10 13.82 8.62
C ARG A 60 -0.50 14.42 7.36
N VAL A 61 -0.57 13.64 6.27
CA VAL A 61 -1.17 14.06 5.01
C VAL A 61 -2.69 14.16 5.16
N LEU A 62 -3.33 13.14 5.74
CA LEU A 62 -4.78 13.12 5.94
C LEU A 62 -5.28 14.31 6.77
N LYS A 63 -4.52 14.72 7.80
CA LYS A 63 -4.84 15.89 8.62
C LYS A 63 -4.91 17.17 7.77
N ILE A 64 -3.91 17.40 6.90
CA ILE A 64 -3.86 18.59 6.04
C ILE A 64 -4.91 18.51 4.92
N VAL A 65 -5.23 17.31 4.43
CA VAL A 65 -6.32 17.12 3.46
C VAL A 65 -7.67 17.48 4.08
N ARG A 66 -7.93 17.08 5.33
CA ARG A 66 -9.18 17.36 6.05
C ARG A 66 -9.42 18.85 6.30
N GLU A 67 -8.35 19.62 6.43
CA GLU A 67 -8.43 21.08 6.65
C GLU A 67 -8.75 21.86 5.36
N GLN A 68 -8.67 21.22 4.17
CA GLN A 68 -8.97 21.86 2.90
C GLN A 68 -10.48 21.87 2.60
N PRO A 69 -11.01 22.96 2.04
CA PRO A 69 -12.39 22.97 1.54
C PRO A 69 -12.56 21.97 0.39
N ASP A 70 -13.74 21.34 0.32
CA ASP A 70 -14.15 20.38 -0.72
C ASP A 70 -13.27 19.11 -0.86
N ALA A 71 -12.42 18.83 0.13
CA ALA A 71 -11.47 17.73 0.10
C ALA A 71 -12.00 16.40 0.68
N ASP A 72 -13.23 16.35 1.19
CA ASP A 72 -13.83 15.17 1.84
C ASP A 72 -13.75 13.90 0.97
N GLY A 73 -13.95 14.07 -0.35
CA GLY A 73 -13.86 12.96 -1.30
C GLY A 73 -12.44 12.40 -1.42
N THR A 74 -11.43 13.28 -1.46
CA THR A 74 -10.02 12.87 -1.43
C THR A 74 -9.66 12.24 -0.09
N GLU A 75 -10.07 12.84 1.02
CA GLU A 75 -9.84 12.30 2.36
C GLU A 75 -10.37 10.87 2.47
N MET A 76 -11.64 10.66 2.12
CA MET A 76 -12.28 9.34 2.18
C MET A 76 -11.54 8.30 1.33
N LEU A 77 -11.13 8.66 0.11
CA LEU A 77 -10.37 7.75 -0.75
C LEU A 77 -9.01 7.38 -0.16
N LEU A 78 -8.30 8.35 0.42
CA LEU A 78 -7.00 8.13 1.05
C LEU A 78 -7.15 7.31 2.34
N GLN A 79 -8.17 7.60 3.15
CA GLN A 79 -8.47 6.85 4.36
C GLN A 79 -8.80 5.39 4.04
N MET A 80 -9.67 5.12 3.06
CA MET A 80 -9.93 3.74 2.62
C MET A 80 -8.68 3.03 2.11
N THR A 81 -7.85 3.74 1.34
CA THR A 81 -6.58 3.17 0.86
C THR A 81 -5.71 2.78 2.05
N ARG A 82 -5.66 3.62 3.08
CA ARG A 82 -4.96 3.34 4.33
C ARG A 82 -5.53 2.14 5.07
N ASP A 83 -6.85 2.08 5.25
CA ASP A 83 -7.53 1.00 5.97
C ASP A 83 -7.22 -0.37 5.35
N VAL A 84 -7.24 -0.44 4.01
CA VAL A 84 -6.85 -1.64 3.26
C VAL A 84 -5.38 -1.97 3.51
N LEU A 85 -4.48 -1.00 3.48
CA LEU A 85 -3.05 -1.23 3.70
C LEU A 85 -2.77 -1.67 5.15
N GLU A 86 -3.35 -1.02 6.15
CA GLU A 86 -3.18 -1.34 7.57
C GLU A 86 -3.69 -2.75 7.91
N SER A 87 -4.82 -3.16 7.31
CA SER A 87 -5.38 -4.49 7.53
C SER A 87 -4.42 -5.63 7.16
N PHE A 88 -3.51 -5.40 6.20
CA PHE A 88 -2.56 -6.40 5.71
C PHE A 88 -1.11 -6.14 6.06
N LEU A 89 -0.68 -4.91 6.35
CA LEU A 89 0.76 -4.60 6.41
C LEU A 89 1.23 -4.20 7.80
N SER A 90 0.36 -3.59 8.61
CA SER A 90 0.72 -3.23 9.98
C SER A 90 0.67 -4.49 10.85
N PRO A 91 1.61 -4.71 11.79
CA PRO A 91 1.50 -5.74 12.81
C PRO A 91 0.54 -5.35 13.94
N GLU A 92 0.18 -4.06 14.07
CA GLU A 92 -0.51 -3.53 15.26
C GLU A 92 -1.99 -3.95 15.38
N PRO A 93 -2.83 -3.90 14.33
CA PRO A 93 -4.26 -4.14 14.52
C PRO A 93 -4.57 -5.58 14.92
N THR A 94 -5.53 -5.74 15.82
CA THR A 94 -6.10 -7.03 16.22
C THR A 94 -6.85 -7.68 15.05
N PRO A 95 -7.11 -9.00 15.07
CA PRO A 95 -7.86 -9.66 14.00
C PRO A 95 -9.21 -9.02 13.70
N GLU A 96 -9.95 -8.62 14.73
CA GLU A 96 -11.27 -7.98 14.61
C GLU A 96 -11.17 -6.60 13.96
N GLU A 97 -10.22 -5.78 14.39
CA GLU A 97 -9.97 -4.46 13.80
C GLU A 97 -9.59 -4.55 12.32
N ARG A 98 -8.75 -5.53 11.94
CA ARG A 98 -8.39 -5.74 10.52
C ARG A 98 -9.60 -6.07 9.67
N ILE A 99 -10.46 -6.96 10.17
CA ILE A 99 -11.71 -7.32 9.49
C ILE A 99 -12.59 -6.08 9.37
N TYR A 100 -12.75 -5.30 10.44
CA TYR A 100 -13.55 -4.08 10.43
C TYR A 100 -13.04 -3.05 9.40
N LEU A 101 -11.75 -2.71 9.43
CA LEU A 101 -11.14 -1.74 8.51
C LEU A 101 -11.35 -2.14 7.04
N LEU A 102 -11.10 -3.41 6.73
CA LEU A 102 -11.20 -3.93 5.38
C LEU A 102 -12.65 -4.03 4.90
N TRP A 103 -13.57 -4.50 5.75
CA TRP A 103 -14.99 -4.59 5.40
C TRP A 103 -15.66 -3.22 5.31
N ARG A 104 -15.28 -2.26 6.14
CA ARG A 104 -15.71 -0.86 5.99
C ARG A 104 -15.34 -0.33 4.61
N SER A 105 -14.13 -0.63 4.14
CA SER A 105 -13.68 -0.25 2.79
C SER A 105 -14.48 -0.97 1.70
N VAL A 106 -14.76 -2.26 1.85
CA VAL A 106 -15.62 -3.02 0.89
C VAL A 106 -17.03 -2.44 0.81
N PHE A 107 -17.68 -2.19 1.96
CA PHE A 107 -19.02 -1.63 1.98
C PHE A 107 -19.08 -0.27 1.31
N PHE A 108 -18.11 0.61 1.61
CA PHE A 108 -18.02 1.89 0.94
C PHE A 108 -17.87 1.74 -0.58
N LEU A 109 -16.93 0.89 -1.04
CA LEU A 109 -16.71 0.67 -2.47
C LEU A 109 -17.96 0.13 -3.17
N ARG A 110 -18.74 -0.73 -2.51
CA ARG A 110 -20.03 -1.24 -3.02
C ARG A 110 -21.05 -0.12 -3.16
N LEU A 111 -21.24 0.67 -2.11
CA LEU A 111 -22.18 1.80 -2.12
C LEU A 111 -21.79 2.83 -3.19
N TRP A 112 -20.51 3.17 -3.26
CA TRP A 112 -19.97 4.10 -4.25
C TRP A 112 -20.20 3.60 -5.68
N ARG A 113 -19.90 2.32 -5.95
CA ARG A 113 -20.14 1.71 -7.26
C ARG A 113 -21.62 1.72 -7.63
N GLN A 114 -22.52 1.37 -6.69
CA GLN A 114 -23.96 1.36 -6.93
C GLN A 114 -24.50 2.76 -7.20
N TRP A 115 -24.04 3.75 -6.44
CA TRP A 115 -24.40 5.15 -6.66
C TRP A 115 -24.01 5.64 -8.07
N LEU A 116 -22.77 5.36 -8.52
CA LEU A 116 -22.34 5.72 -9.87
C LEU A 116 -23.23 5.07 -10.95
N LEU A 117 -23.64 3.82 -10.75
CA LEU A 117 -24.54 3.12 -11.68
C LEU A 117 -25.95 3.72 -11.69
N ALA A 118 -26.48 4.09 -10.52
CA ALA A 118 -27.78 4.72 -10.39
C ALA A 118 -27.83 6.08 -11.11
N GLU A 119 -26.77 6.88 -10.97
CA GLU A 119 -26.59 8.18 -11.64
C GLU A 119 -26.17 8.06 -13.12
N LYS A 120 -26.03 6.83 -13.65
CA LYS A 120 -25.56 6.56 -15.02
C LYS A 120 -24.18 7.16 -15.33
N ILE A 121 -23.33 7.31 -14.31
CA ILE A 121 -21.97 7.82 -14.42
C ILE A 121 -21.02 6.67 -14.81
N GLY A 122 -20.12 6.93 -15.75
CA GLY A 122 -19.15 5.94 -16.23
C GLY A 122 -18.17 5.47 -15.16
N LEU A 123 -18.21 4.19 -14.80
CA LEU A 123 -17.28 3.58 -13.82
C LEU A 123 -15.82 3.67 -14.25
N LYS A 124 -15.54 3.64 -15.56
CA LYS A 124 -14.17 3.66 -16.08
C LYS A 124 -13.41 4.93 -15.67
N ASP A 125 -14.11 6.05 -15.58
CA ASP A 125 -13.51 7.36 -15.37
C ASP A 125 -13.60 7.79 -13.90
N HIS A 126 -14.67 7.40 -13.21
CA HIS A 126 -14.95 7.86 -11.85
C HIS A 126 -14.78 6.81 -10.75
N PHE A 127 -14.47 5.56 -11.09
CA PHE A 127 -14.26 4.49 -10.10
C PHE A 127 -12.83 3.95 -10.14
N ILE A 128 -12.45 3.23 -9.07
CA ILE A 128 -11.23 2.43 -9.07
C ILE A 128 -11.29 1.37 -10.17
N THR A 129 -10.12 0.84 -10.58
CA THR A 129 -10.11 -0.23 -11.58
C THR A 129 -10.83 -1.46 -11.05
N TYR A 130 -11.54 -2.15 -11.95
CA TYR A 130 -12.30 -3.35 -11.60
C TYR A 130 -11.42 -4.41 -10.90
N ALA A 131 -10.19 -4.61 -11.39
CA ALA A 131 -9.24 -5.51 -10.75
C ALA A 131 -8.93 -5.12 -9.30
N THR A 132 -8.70 -3.83 -9.00
CA THR A 132 -8.46 -3.37 -7.62
C THR A 132 -9.69 -3.59 -6.74
N TYR A 133 -10.88 -3.30 -7.27
CA TYR A 133 -12.14 -3.52 -6.55
C TYR A 133 -12.33 -4.99 -6.16
N ILE A 134 -12.21 -5.90 -7.13
CA ILE A 134 -12.34 -7.34 -6.89
C ILE A 134 -11.26 -7.87 -5.94
N CYS A 135 -10.00 -7.43 -6.09
CA CYS A 135 -8.94 -7.84 -5.17
C CYS A 135 -9.23 -7.46 -3.72
N ILE A 136 -9.78 -6.27 -3.47
CA ILE A 136 -10.14 -5.84 -2.12
C ILE A 136 -11.25 -6.72 -1.55
N GLU A 137 -12.28 -7.03 -2.34
CA GLU A 137 -13.35 -7.92 -1.91
C GLU A 137 -12.87 -9.36 -1.63
N LEU A 138 -12.06 -9.92 -2.53
CA LEU A 138 -11.47 -11.25 -2.35
C LEU A 138 -10.61 -11.31 -1.09
N ASN A 139 -9.78 -10.29 -0.87
CA ASN A 139 -8.94 -10.18 0.32
C ASN A 139 -9.78 -10.11 1.61
N ALA A 140 -10.90 -9.38 1.59
CA ALA A 140 -11.82 -9.29 2.73
C ALA A 140 -12.45 -10.64 3.10
N HIS A 141 -12.88 -11.40 2.10
CA HIS A 141 -13.40 -12.74 2.30
C HIS A 141 -12.31 -13.73 2.75
N ALA A 142 -11.13 -13.66 2.14
CA ALA A 142 -10.00 -14.51 2.50
C ALA A 142 -9.57 -14.31 3.96
N LEU A 143 -9.59 -13.06 4.44
CA LEU A 143 -9.21 -12.71 5.81
C LEU A 143 -10.15 -13.37 6.84
N ILE A 144 -11.47 -13.28 6.63
CA ILE A 144 -12.45 -13.97 7.49
C ILE A 144 -12.25 -15.48 7.44
N LYS A 145 -12.09 -16.05 6.23
CA LYS A 145 -11.91 -17.48 6.06
C LYS A 145 -10.66 -17.97 6.80
N LEU A 146 -9.56 -17.26 6.67
CA LEU A 146 -8.29 -17.60 7.31
C LEU A 146 -8.39 -17.49 8.84
N SER A 147 -8.97 -16.40 9.35
CA SER A 147 -9.20 -16.22 10.79
C SER A 147 -10.02 -17.38 11.37
N ARG A 148 -11.11 -17.77 10.70
CA ARG A 148 -11.94 -18.91 11.10
C ARG A 148 -11.18 -20.22 11.06
N GLN A 149 -10.47 -20.50 9.95
CA GLN A 149 -9.71 -21.75 9.80
C GLN A 149 -8.65 -21.92 10.88
N LEU A 150 -7.92 -20.86 11.21
CA LEU A 150 -6.89 -20.88 12.25
C LEU A 150 -7.47 -21.05 13.65
N ARG A 151 -8.58 -20.36 13.94
CA ARG A 151 -9.31 -20.53 15.20
C ARG A 151 -9.86 -21.94 15.34
N ASP A 152 -10.51 -22.47 14.31
CA ASP A 152 -11.13 -23.80 14.33
C ASP A 152 -10.05 -24.92 14.37
N ALA A 153 -8.82 -24.64 13.91
CA ALA A 153 -7.66 -25.52 14.05
C ALA A 153 -6.91 -25.37 15.39
N GLY A 154 -7.35 -24.47 16.28
CA GLY A 154 -6.74 -24.25 17.60
C GLY A 154 -5.47 -23.38 17.61
N ASN A 155 -5.14 -22.70 16.50
CA ASN A 155 -3.94 -21.87 16.36
C ASN A 155 -4.27 -20.41 15.96
N PRO A 156 -5.11 -19.68 16.72
CA PRO A 156 -5.51 -18.30 16.37
C PRO A 156 -4.33 -17.32 16.31
N GLU A 157 -3.24 -17.56 17.02
CA GLU A 157 -2.01 -16.75 17.06
C GLU A 157 -1.24 -16.74 15.74
N LEU A 158 -1.45 -17.74 14.87
CA LEU A 158 -0.86 -17.78 13.54
C LEU A 158 -1.56 -16.82 12.55
N PHE A 159 -2.58 -16.10 12.99
CA PHE A 159 -3.24 -15.08 12.19
C PHE A 159 -2.36 -13.83 12.11
N LEU A 160 -1.39 -13.87 11.18
CA LEU A 160 -0.40 -12.81 10.99
C LEU A 160 -0.47 -12.26 9.54
N PRO A 161 -1.50 -11.49 9.17
CA PRO A 161 -1.70 -11.02 7.79
C PRO A 161 -0.49 -10.29 7.17
N HIS A 162 0.29 -9.59 7.99
CA HIS A 162 1.51 -8.89 7.58
C HIS A 162 2.61 -9.80 7.03
N LEU A 163 2.57 -11.10 7.33
CA LEU A 163 3.49 -12.09 6.77
C LEU A 163 3.02 -12.65 5.42
N PHE A 164 1.77 -12.43 5.02
CA PHE A 164 1.22 -12.92 3.75
C PHE A 164 1.38 -11.94 2.59
N ALA A 165 1.97 -10.76 2.84
CA ALA A 165 2.26 -9.79 1.81
C ALA A 165 3.53 -10.16 0.99
N SER A 166 3.58 -9.76 -0.27
CA SER A 166 4.74 -9.98 -1.16
C SER A 166 5.96 -9.12 -0.83
N GLN A 167 5.92 -8.31 0.23
CA GLN A 167 7.00 -7.37 0.59
C GLN A 167 8.32 -8.08 0.92
N ALA A 168 8.25 -9.28 1.50
CA ALA A 168 9.43 -10.12 1.73
C ALA A 168 10.09 -10.51 0.39
N CYS A 169 9.31 -10.91 -0.61
CA CYS A 169 9.80 -11.23 -1.95
C CYS A 169 10.42 -10.01 -2.64
N GLU A 170 9.78 -8.84 -2.57
CA GLU A 170 10.32 -7.60 -3.14
C GLU A 170 11.66 -7.21 -2.49
N SER A 171 11.78 -7.40 -1.17
CA SER A 171 13.00 -7.14 -0.42
C SER A 171 14.11 -8.12 -0.81
N PHE A 172 13.78 -9.41 -0.94
CA PHE A 172 14.70 -10.42 -1.46
C PHE A 172 15.22 -10.06 -2.85
N PHE A 173 14.35 -9.70 -3.79
CA PHE A 173 14.78 -9.30 -5.13
C PHE A 173 15.60 -8.01 -5.12
N ARG A 174 15.34 -7.07 -4.20
CA ARG A 174 16.17 -5.88 -4.02
C ARG A 174 17.57 -6.24 -3.56
N TRP A 175 17.70 -7.17 -2.61
CA TRP A 175 18.99 -7.67 -2.16
C TRP A 175 19.74 -8.42 -3.26
N ALA A 176 19.03 -9.27 -4.00
CA ALA A 176 19.61 -9.95 -5.16
C ALA A 176 20.15 -8.97 -6.20
N ARG A 177 19.45 -7.85 -6.46
CA ARG A 177 19.93 -6.79 -7.36
C ARG A 177 21.13 -6.02 -6.80
N ALA A 178 21.21 -5.82 -5.49
CA ALA A 178 22.31 -5.12 -4.82
C ALA A 178 23.58 -5.97 -4.70
N MET A 179 23.44 -7.31 -4.70
CA MET A 179 24.54 -8.27 -4.56
C MET A 179 25.34 -8.46 -5.87
N THR A 180 25.74 -7.36 -6.51
CA THR A 180 26.64 -7.39 -7.67
C THR A 180 28.10 -7.37 -7.23
N THR A 181 29.01 -7.72 -8.14
CA THR A 181 30.46 -7.56 -7.91
C THR A 181 30.83 -6.08 -7.95
N THR A 182 31.89 -5.69 -7.25
CA THR A 182 32.35 -4.30 -7.03
C THR A 182 32.64 -3.48 -8.29
N GLN A 183 32.63 -4.10 -9.47
CA GLN A 183 32.86 -3.44 -10.77
C GLN A 183 31.70 -3.62 -11.76
N ALA A 184 30.58 -4.21 -11.34
CA ALA A 184 29.42 -4.47 -12.20
C ALA A 184 28.18 -3.74 -11.68
N THR A 185 27.67 -2.77 -12.43
CA THR A 185 26.36 -2.14 -12.23
C THR A 185 25.21 -2.97 -12.82
N VAL A 186 25.42 -4.29 -12.96
CA VAL A 186 24.49 -5.19 -13.64
C VAL A 186 23.35 -5.57 -12.70
N VAL A 187 22.28 -4.76 -12.76
CA VAL A 187 21.07 -4.92 -11.95
C VAL A 187 20.27 -6.17 -12.33
N ASN A 188 20.29 -6.55 -13.61
CA ASN A 188 19.59 -7.74 -14.09
C ASN A 188 20.45 -9.00 -13.87
N PHE A 189 19.82 -10.14 -13.66
CA PHE A 189 20.53 -11.40 -13.44
C PHE A 189 19.70 -12.56 -13.99
N ASP A 190 20.39 -13.60 -14.45
CA ASP A 190 19.76 -14.87 -14.79
C ASP A 190 19.66 -15.79 -13.55
N ILE A 191 19.17 -17.01 -13.75
CA ILE A 191 19.01 -17.98 -12.66
C ILE A 191 20.36 -18.40 -12.09
N LEU A 192 21.39 -18.55 -12.93
CA LEU A 192 22.72 -18.97 -12.48
C LEU A 192 23.37 -17.89 -11.61
N ASP A 193 23.22 -16.63 -11.99
CA ASP A 193 23.64 -15.48 -11.21
C ASP A 193 22.87 -15.38 -9.88
N LEU A 194 21.55 -15.63 -9.88
CA LEU A 194 20.77 -15.68 -8.65
C LEU A 194 21.31 -16.77 -7.71
N LEU A 195 21.56 -17.99 -8.19
CA LEU A 195 22.10 -19.09 -7.40
C LEU A 195 23.47 -18.75 -6.78
N ARG A 196 24.32 -18.02 -7.52
CA ARG A 196 25.61 -17.52 -7.00
C ARG A 196 25.43 -16.44 -5.93
N ARG A 197 24.39 -15.61 -6.04
CA ARG A 197 24.07 -14.55 -5.08
C ARG A 197 23.38 -15.09 -3.81
N LEU A 198 22.64 -16.19 -3.90
CA LEU A 198 21.92 -16.80 -2.77
C LEU A 198 22.80 -17.01 -1.54
N ARG A 199 23.99 -17.61 -1.70
CA ARG A 199 24.91 -17.84 -0.57
C ARG A 199 25.32 -16.54 0.13
N LYS A 200 25.50 -15.45 -0.62
CA LYS A 200 25.84 -14.13 -0.05
C LYS A 200 24.64 -13.55 0.71
N ILE A 201 23.44 -13.69 0.15
CA ILE A 201 22.18 -13.26 0.78
C ILE A 201 21.92 -14.04 2.07
N GLU A 202 22.10 -15.36 2.06
CA GLU A 202 21.95 -16.22 3.24
C GLU A 202 22.95 -15.85 4.33
N LEU A 203 24.22 -15.66 3.97
CA LEU A 203 25.25 -15.24 4.91
C LEU A 203 24.92 -13.87 5.52
N GLN A 204 24.52 -12.89 4.70
CA GLN A 204 24.11 -11.58 5.20
C GLN A 204 22.88 -11.67 6.10
N GLY A 205 21.89 -12.48 5.73
CA GLY A 205 20.70 -12.74 6.55
C GLY A 205 21.09 -13.34 7.90
N HIS A 206 21.94 -14.36 7.92
CA HIS A 206 22.42 -14.99 9.14
C HIS A 206 23.17 -14.00 10.04
N ILE A 207 24.09 -13.21 9.47
CA ILE A 207 24.82 -12.16 10.18
C ILE A 207 23.85 -11.12 10.74
N THR A 208 22.89 -10.64 9.95
CA THR A 208 21.93 -9.60 10.37
C THR A 208 21.02 -10.10 11.50
N HIS A 209 20.54 -11.35 11.43
CA HIS A 209 19.70 -11.92 12.48
C HIS A 209 20.48 -12.31 13.73
N THR A 210 21.75 -12.71 13.61
CA THR A 210 22.56 -13.16 14.76
C THR A 210 23.30 -12.01 15.45
N LEU A 211 23.63 -10.93 14.71
CA LEU A 211 24.39 -9.78 15.20
C LEU A 211 23.57 -8.48 15.24
N GLY A 212 22.35 -8.45 14.69
CA GLY A 212 21.49 -7.26 14.63
C GLY A 212 21.15 -6.66 16.00
N ASP A 213 21.05 -7.49 17.04
CA ASP A 213 20.85 -7.04 18.43
C ASP A 213 22.09 -6.33 19.03
N ARG A 214 23.24 -6.32 18.32
CA ARG A 214 24.51 -5.72 18.79
C ARG A 214 24.88 -4.40 18.09
N GLY A 215 23.97 -3.78 17.34
CA GLY A 215 24.15 -2.41 16.83
C GLY A 215 25.11 -2.24 15.64
N LEU A 216 25.40 -3.30 14.88
CA LEU A 216 26.23 -3.21 13.66
C LEU A 216 25.38 -2.75 12.46
N SER A 217 25.69 -1.56 11.92
CA SER A 217 25.13 -1.07 10.67
C SER A 217 26.04 -1.44 9.50
N PHE A 218 25.54 -2.20 8.54
CA PHE A 218 26.22 -2.39 7.25
C PHE A 218 26.08 -1.12 6.39
N PRO A 219 27.12 -0.72 5.64
CA PRO A 219 27.00 0.36 4.68
C PRO A 219 25.97 -0.03 3.61
N ARG A 220 25.02 0.89 3.36
CA ARG A 220 23.98 0.76 2.34
C ARG A 220 24.49 1.13 0.97
#